data_AF-A0A3B9C387-F1
#
_entry.id   AF-A0A3B9C387-F1
#
_cell.length_a   1.000
_cell.length_b   1.000
_cell.length_c   1.000
_cell.angle_alpha   90.00
_cell.angle_beta   90.00
_cell.angle_gamma   90.00
#
_symmetry.space_group_name_H-M   'P 1'
#
loop_
_entity.id
_entity.type
_entity.pdbx_description
1 polymer ?
#
loop_
_entity_poly.entity_id
_entity_poly.type
_entity_poly.pdbx_seq_one_letter_code
_entity_poly.pdbx_strand_id
1 'polypeptide(L)'
;MRKLFITLSAMLALGANAQDVHFTQYFTSPLTLNPANTGLVNCDWRVPGNYRSQWLIVNSTPYITGTLSFDIATLKDKLNGDALGIGVLGLYDKSGTGALQNVTTGLSIAYHKRLSSDEERPQNLSIGVQGFLTQKSIDFNKLKFESQYDPATGGTPYASGENFGNADLTYPDFNAGIMYSGYLSERANMYAGLSY
;
A
#
# COMPACT_ATOMS: atom_id res chain seq x y z
N MET A 1 -26.83 -2.87 33.88
CA MET A 1 -25.93 -1.74 33.59
C MET A 1 -24.47 -2.16 33.41
N ARG A 2 -23.81 -2.83 34.39
CA ARG A 2 -22.42 -3.33 34.23
C ARG A 2 -22.16 -4.18 32.98
N LYS A 3 -23.09 -5.10 32.64
CA LYS A 3 -22.96 -5.94 31.44
C LYS A 3 -22.97 -5.14 30.13
N LEU A 4 -23.73 -4.04 30.07
CA LEU A 4 -23.83 -3.17 28.89
C LEU A 4 -22.52 -2.41 28.63
N PHE A 5 -21.87 -1.93 29.70
CA PHE A 5 -20.56 -1.27 29.61
C PHE A 5 -19.45 -2.24 29.17
N ILE A 6 -19.49 -3.50 29.63
CA ILE A 6 -18.53 -4.53 29.21
C ILE A 6 -18.72 -4.87 27.73
N THR A 7 -19.96 -4.99 27.25
CA THR A 7 -20.26 -5.24 25.84
C THR A 7 -19.84 -4.06 24.95
N LEU A 8 -20.11 -2.82 25.37
CA LEU A 8 -19.72 -1.61 24.64
C LEU A 8 -18.19 -1.43 24.58
N SER A 9 -17.49 -1.72 25.68
CA SER A 9 -16.02 -1.68 25.74
C SER A 9 -15.38 -2.79 24.90
N ALA A 10 -16.02 -3.96 24.79
CA ALA A 10 -15.57 -5.05 23.92
C ALA A 10 -15.77 -4.72 22.43
N MET A 11 -16.84 -4.00 22.06
CA MET A 11 -17.05 -3.54 20.67
C MET A 11 -16.06 -2.45 20.24
N LEU A 12 -15.64 -1.58 21.17
CA LEU A 12 -14.62 -0.55 20.92
C LEU A 12 -13.19 -1.11 20.84
N ALA A 13 -12.95 -2.34 21.32
CA ALA A 13 -11.64 -2.98 21.34
C ALA A 13 -11.30 -3.77 20.05
N LEU A 14 -12.20 -3.86 19.08
CA LEU A 14 -12.04 -4.73 17.89
C LEU A 14 -11.26 -4.11 16.73
N GLY A 15 -10.68 -2.91 16.88
CA GLY A 15 -9.93 -2.24 15.81
C GLY A 15 -8.42 -2.34 16.01
N ALA A 16 -7.80 -3.48 15.68
CA ALA A 16 -6.36 -3.48 15.43
C ALA A 16 -6.12 -2.85 14.06
N ASN A 17 -5.68 -1.59 14.02
CA ASN A 17 -5.23 -0.96 12.78
C ASN A 17 -3.84 -1.49 12.47
N ALA A 18 -3.74 -2.40 11.50
CA ALA A 18 -2.46 -2.72 10.89
C ALA A 18 -1.98 -1.50 10.09
N GLN A 19 -0.67 -1.24 10.11
CA GLN A 19 -0.09 -0.15 9.31
C GLN A 19 0.45 -0.72 8.01
N ASP A 20 -0.12 -0.27 6.90
CA ASP A 20 0.48 -0.49 5.60
C ASP A 20 1.77 0.31 5.45
N VAL A 21 2.56 -0.11 4.46
CA VAL A 21 3.75 0.61 4.04
C VAL A 21 3.34 1.99 3.52
N HIS A 22 3.85 3.03 4.16
CA HIS A 22 3.66 4.41 3.73
C HIS A 22 4.99 5.01 3.26
N PHE A 23 4.92 5.86 2.23
CA PHE A 23 6.07 6.62 1.74
C PHE A 23 5.97 8.07 2.18
N THR A 24 7.12 8.68 2.53
CA THR A 24 7.19 10.12 2.81
C THR A 24 6.82 10.94 1.56
N GLN A 25 7.14 10.41 0.38
CA GLN A 25 6.73 10.95 -0.92
C GLN A 25 5.47 10.23 -1.41
N TYR A 26 4.36 10.36 -0.68
CA TYR A 26 3.10 9.69 -1.06
C TYR A 26 2.60 10.11 -2.47
N PHE A 27 2.92 11.34 -2.90
CA PHE A 27 2.57 11.86 -4.21
C PHE A 27 3.29 11.16 -5.37
N THR A 28 4.39 10.45 -5.10
CA THR A 28 5.09 9.60 -6.09
C THR A 28 4.64 8.14 -6.03
N SER A 29 3.65 7.79 -5.19
CA SER A 29 3.05 6.45 -5.14
C SER A 29 1.50 6.55 -5.05
N PRO A 30 0.85 7.06 -6.10
CA PRO A 30 -0.59 7.34 -6.08
C PRO A 30 -1.47 6.09 -5.98
N LEU A 31 -1.04 4.97 -6.60
CA LEU A 31 -1.79 3.70 -6.56
C LEU A 31 -1.78 3.05 -5.17
N THR A 32 -0.73 3.27 -4.37
CA THR A 32 -0.71 2.81 -2.96
C THR A 32 -1.57 3.69 -2.05
N LEU A 33 -1.94 4.90 -2.49
CA LEU A 33 -2.69 5.85 -1.67
C LEU A 33 -4.20 5.71 -1.88
N ASN A 34 -4.64 5.61 -3.12
CA ASN A 34 -6.05 5.47 -3.47
C ASN A 34 -6.21 4.89 -4.89
N PRO A 35 -6.99 3.81 -5.09
CA PRO A 35 -7.25 3.24 -6.41
C PRO A 35 -7.89 4.24 -7.38
N ALA A 36 -8.66 5.21 -6.88
CA ALA A 36 -9.29 6.25 -7.69
C ALA A 36 -8.27 7.20 -8.37
N ASN A 37 -6.99 7.13 -8.00
CA ASN A 37 -5.91 7.86 -8.67
C ASN A 37 -5.34 7.12 -9.90
N THR A 38 -5.79 5.89 -10.19
CA THR A 38 -5.35 5.11 -11.35
C THR A 38 -5.72 5.84 -12.63
N GLY A 39 -4.77 6.23 -13.48
CA GLY A 39 -5.06 6.98 -14.70
C GLY A 39 -5.47 8.44 -14.46
N LEU A 40 -5.48 8.91 -13.21
CA LEU A 40 -5.67 10.33 -12.89
C LEU A 40 -4.32 11.06 -13.02
N VAL A 41 -3.91 11.26 -14.27
CA VAL A 41 -2.64 11.87 -14.65
C VAL A 41 -2.86 12.92 -15.73
N ASN A 42 -2.06 13.99 -15.69
CA ASN A 42 -2.09 15.03 -16.72
C ASN A 42 -1.54 14.52 -18.07
N CYS A 43 -0.72 13.47 -18.04
CA CYS A 43 -0.18 12.80 -19.24
C CYS A 43 -1.09 11.64 -19.68
N ASP A 44 -0.66 10.87 -20.68
CA ASP A 44 -1.38 9.66 -21.09
C ASP A 44 -1.09 8.49 -20.15
N TRP A 45 0.15 8.35 -19.69
CA TRP A 45 0.61 7.27 -18.82
C TRP A 45 1.60 7.77 -17.78
N ARG A 46 1.81 6.98 -16.72
CA ARG A 46 2.71 7.27 -15.60
C ARG A 46 3.42 5.99 -15.13
N VAL A 47 4.73 6.09 -14.87
CA VAL A 47 5.54 5.04 -14.22
C VAL A 47 6.25 5.62 -12.99
N PRO A 48 5.71 5.46 -11.78
CA PRO A 48 6.39 5.81 -10.55
C PRO A 48 7.18 4.64 -9.98
N GLY A 49 8.38 4.92 -9.45
CA GLY A 49 9.15 3.98 -8.64
C GLY A 49 9.61 4.65 -7.35
N ASN A 50 9.50 3.95 -6.23
CA ASN A 50 9.98 4.42 -4.93
C ASN A 50 10.87 3.37 -4.28
N TYR A 51 11.90 3.85 -3.58
CA TYR A 51 12.77 3.02 -2.76
C TYR A 51 12.97 3.71 -1.42
N ARG A 52 12.76 2.98 -0.33
CA ARG A 52 12.91 3.45 1.04
C ARG A 52 13.79 2.48 1.80
N SER A 53 14.79 3.03 2.51
CA SER A 53 15.56 2.32 3.52
C SER A 53 15.31 2.98 4.88
N GLN A 54 14.99 2.20 5.91
CA GLN A 54 14.79 2.70 7.28
C GLN A 54 15.72 2.01 8.27
N TRP A 55 16.08 2.73 9.32
CA TRP A 55 16.90 2.25 10.44
C TRP A 55 18.35 1.85 10.09
N LEU A 56 18.86 2.27 8.93
CA LEU A 56 20.22 1.98 8.49
C LEU A 56 21.32 2.39 9.50
N ILE A 57 21.10 3.48 10.24
CA ILE A 57 22.07 3.99 11.23
C ILE A 57 22.09 3.13 12.51
N VAL A 58 20.98 2.44 12.81
CA VAL A 58 20.79 1.67 14.05
C VAL A 58 21.05 0.18 13.83
N ASN A 59 20.85 -0.33 12.61
CA ASN A 59 21.05 -1.72 12.27
C ASN A 59 21.68 -1.85 10.88
N SER A 60 22.71 -2.69 10.75
CA SER A 60 23.34 -3.05 9.47
C SER A 60 22.39 -3.81 8.52
N THR A 61 21.25 -4.25 9.03
CA THR A 61 20.14 -4.87 8.30
C THR A 61 18.90 -3.95 8.36
N PRO A 62 18.82 -2.95 7.48
CA PRO A 62 17.70 -2.00 7.47
C PRO A 62 16.42 -2.65 6.93
N TYR A 63 15.28 -2.00 7.21
CA TYR A 63 14.04 -2.28 6.50
C TYR A 63 14.15 -1.68 5.09
N ILE A 64 13.85 -2.48 4.07
CA ILE A 64 13.93 -2.09 2.67
C ILE A 64 12.54 -2.26 2.06
N THR A 65 12.03 -1.17 1.52
CA THR A 65 10.73 -1.13 0.85
C THR A 65 10.88 -0.53 -0.53
N GLY A 66 10.35 -1.18 -1.56
CA GLY A 66 10.28 -0.68 -2.92
C GLY A 66 8.87 -0.74 -3.49
N THR A 67 8.50 0.24 -4.30
CA THR A 67 7.31 0.17 -5.15
C THR A 67 7.64 0.51 -6.59
N LEU A 68 6.93 -0.14 -7.50
CA LEU A 68 6.91 0.18 -8.92
C LEU A 68 5.47 0.09 -9.39
N SER A 69 4.98 1.11 -10.08
CA SER A 69 3.65 1.09 -10.66
C SER A 69 3.66 1.60 -12.09
N PHE A 70 2.60 1.26 -12.81
CA PHE A 70 2.30 1.83 -14.11
C PHE A 70 0.80 2.06 -14.18
N ASP A 71 0.38 3.22 -14.66
CA ASP A 71 -1.03 3.50 -14.92
C ASP A 71 -1.21 4.37 -16.16
N ILE A 72 -2.34 4.17 -16.83
CA ILE A 72 -2.69 4.83 -18.09
C ILE A 72 -4.16 5.25 -18.07
N ALA A 73 -4.42 6.45 -18.59
CA ALA A 73 -5.76 6.97 -18.79
C ALA A 73 -6.26 6.61 -20.19
N THR A 74 -7.26 5.75 -20.28
CA THR A 74 -7.82 5.26 -21.54
C THR A 74 -9.20 5.85 -21.81
N LEU A 75 -9.69 5.71 -23.05
CA LEU A 75 -11.05 6.04 -23.47
C LEU A 75 -11.49 7.51 -23.33
N LYS A 76 -10.57 8.46 -23.10
CA LYS A 76 -10.85 9.91 -23.01
C LYS A 76 -11.74 10.42 -24.15
N ASP A 77 -11.42 10.05 -25.38
CA ASP A 77 -12.14 10.50 -26.59
C ASP A 77 -13.46 9.75 -26.85
N LYS A 78 -13.66 8.61 -26.19
CA LYS A 78 -14.84 7.74 -26.41
C LYS A 78 -15.93 7.95 -25.37
N LEU A 79 -15.64 8.62 -24.26
CA LEU A 79 -16.55 8.76 -23.13
C LEU A 79 -16.93 10.22 -22.85
N ASN A 80 -17.04 11.05 -23.89
CA ASN A 80 -17.48 12.45 -23.77
C ASN A 80 -16.69 13.26 -22.73
N GLY A 81 -15.38 13.03 -22.63
CA GLY A 81 -14.50 13.70 -21.66
C GLY A 81 -14.31 12.96 -20.33
N ASP A 82 -15.01 11.85 -20.09
CA ASP A 82 -14.69 10.92 -19.01
C ASP A 82 -13.48 10.04 -19.40
N ALA A 83 -12.84 9.42 -18.42
CA ALA A 83 -11.70 8.53 -18.66
C ALA A 83 -11.81 7.23 -17.85
N LEU A 84 -11.24 6.16 -18.40
CA LEU A 84 -11.06 4.90 -17.68
C LEU A 84 -9.57 4.67 -17.42
N GLY A 85 -9.16 4.70 -16.17
CA GLY A 85 -7.82 4.38 -15.72
C GLY A 85 -7.62 2.87 -15.57
N ILE A 86 -6.49 2.37 -16.05
CA ILE A 86 -6.02 1.01 -15.79
C ILE A 86 -4.59 1.11 -15.26
N GLY A 87 -4.26 0.32 -14.23
CA GLY A 87 -2.93 0.32 -13.65
C GLY A 87 -2.53 -1.00 -13.05
N VAL A 88 -1.24 -1.09 -12.77
CA VAL A 88 -0.58 -2.21 -12.11
C VAL A 88 0.35 -1.67 -11.02
N LEU A 89 0.44 -2.38 -9.92
CA LEU A 89 1.29 -2.04 -8.78
C LEU A 89 2.08 -3.28 -8.35
N GLY A 90 3.38 -3.10 -8.14
CA GLY A 90 4.24 -4.00 -7.41
C GLY A 90 4.78 -3.30 -6.17
N LEU A 91 4.72 -3.98 -5.04
CA LEU A 91 5.29 -3.58 -3.77
C LEU A 91 6.14 -4.71 -3.23
N TYR A 92 7.36 -4.37 -2.84
CA TYR A 92 8.31 -5.26 -2.20
C TYR A 92 8.67 -4.68 -0.85
N ASP A 93 8.52 -5.45 0.22
CA ASP A 93 8.95 -5.08 1.55
C ASP A 93 9.78 -6.20 2.19
N LYS A 94 10.91 -5.81 2.77
CA LYS A 94 11.85 -6.70 3.43
C LYS A 94 12.19 -6.14 4.80
N SER A 95 11.90 -6.92 5.82
CA SER A 95 12.13 -6.54 7.21
C SER A 95 13.52 -6.98 7.71
N GLY A 96 14.30 -6.03 8.23
CA GLY A 96 15.54 -6.28 8.97
C GLY A 96 16.53 -7.21 8.26
N THR A 97 16.91 -8.30 8.95
CA THR A 97 17.82 -9.35 8.44
C THR A 97 17.33 -10.04 7.16
N GLY A 98 16.09 -9.75 6.72
CA GLY A 98 15.45 -10.35 5.57
C GLY A 98 14.79 -11.68 5.88
N ALA A 99 14.51 -11.93 7.15
CA ALA A 99 13.74 -13.07 7.60
C ALA A 99 12.29 -12.95 7.12
N LEU A 100 11.64 -11.78 7.27
CA LEU A 100 10.30 -11.56 6.74
C LEU A 100 10.38 -10.78 5.41
N GLN A 101 9.75 -11.34 4.39
CA GLN A 101 9.59 -10.72 3.08
C GLN A 101 8.11 -10.67 2.71
N ASN A 102 7.70 -9.58 2.09
CA ASN A 102 6.36 -9.35 1.60
C ASN A 102 6.41 -8.86 0.15
N VAL A 103 5.74 -9.56 -0.73
CA VAL A 103 5.58 -9.19 -2.14
C VAL A 103 4.11 -9.04 -2.42
N THR A 104 3.69 -7.82 -2.75
CA THR A 104 2.32 -7.52 -3.14
C THR A 104 2.32 -7.09 -4.60
N THR A 105 1.49 -7.73 -5.42
CA THR A 105 1.26 -7.30 -6.80
C THR A 105 -0.22 -7.13 -7.03
N GLY A 106 -0.64 -6.17 -7.83
CA GLY A 106 -2.05 -5.97 -8.08
C GLY A 106 -2.37 -5.17 -9.32
N LEU A 107 -3.65 -5.19 -9.64
CA LEU A 107 -4.26 -4.47 -10.74
C LEU A 107 -5.23 -3.44 -10.19
N SER A 108 -5.29 -2.30 -10.85
CA SER A 108 -6.15 -1.18 -10.49
C SER A 108 -6.98 -0.73 -11.68
N ILE A 109 -8.23 -0.38 -11.43
CA ILE A 109 -9.13 0.20 -12.42
C ILE A 109 -9.83 1.38 -11.76
N ALA A 110 -9.92 2.49 -12.48
CA ALA A 110 -10.69 3.65 -12.03
C ALA A 110 -11.51 4.24 -13.17
N TYR A 111 -12.63 4.84 -12.82
CA TYR A 111 -13.45 5.63 -13.73
C TYR A 111 -13.46 7.07 -13.25
N HIS A 112 -13.12 7.99 -14.15
CA HIS A 112 -13.04 9.43 -13.91
C HIS A 112 -14.18 10.12 -14.63
N LYS A 113 -15.17 10.58 -13.87
CA LYS A 113 -16.25 11.41 -14.36
C LYS A 113 -15.80 12.85 -14.42
N ARG A 114 -15.83 13.47 -15.61
CA ARG A 114 -15.56 14.89 -15.75
C ARG A 114 -16.82 15.69 -15.38
N LEU A 115 -16.68 16.58 -14.40
CA LEU A 115 -17.77 17.42 -13.88
C LEU A 115 -17.78 18.83 -14.49
N SER A 116 -16.61 19.33 -14.89
CA SER A 116 -16.47 20.65 -15.50
C SER A 116 -16.40 20.54 -17.02
N SER A 117 -17.15 21.39 -17.72
CA SER A 117 -17.03 21.56 -19.18
C SER A 117 -15.82 22.41 -19.58
N ASP A 118 -15.16 23.07 -18.62
CA ASP A 118 -13.99 23.90 -18.85
C ASP A 118 -12.74 23.00 -18.99
N GLU A 119 -12.11 23.03 -20.16
CA GLU A 119 -10.90 22.28 -20.45
C GLU A 119 -9.67 22.83 -19.73
N GLU A 120 -9.64 24.13 -19.43
CA GLU A 120 -8.54 24.76 -18.70
C GLU A 120 -8.65 24.51 -17.18
N ARG A 121 -9.86 24.19 -16.71
CA ARG A 121 -10.19 23.99 -15.28
C ARG A 121 -10.95 22.69 -15.07
N PRO A 122 -10.32 21.52 -15.31
CA PRO A 122 -10.98 20.25 -15.16
C PRO A 122 -11.33 20.00 -13.69
N GLN A 123 -12.52 19.44 -13.48
CA GLN A 123 -12.98 18.89 -12.21
C GLN A 123 -13.38 17.45 -12.47
N ASN A 124 -12.81 16.54 -11.69
CA ASN A 124 -13.01 15.11 -11.85
C ASN A 124 -13.50 14.50 -10.55
N LEU A 125 -14.52 13.65 -10.66
CA LEU A 125 -14.93 12.72 -9.62
C LEU A 125 -14.55 11.32 -10.06
N SER A 126 -13.66 10.69 -9.31
CA SER A 126 -13.06 9.41 -9.64
C SER A 126 -13.49 8.36 -8.65
N ILE A 127 -13.86 7.19 -9.14
CA ILE A 127 -14.06 5.99 -8.33
C ILE A 127 -13.09 4.92 -8.82
N GLY A 128 -12.49 4.18 -7.90
CA GLY A 128 -11.52 3.16 -8.26
C GLY A 128 -11.62 1.94 -7.38
N VAL A 129 -11.19 0.81 -7.93
CA VAL A 129 -11.04 -0.46 -7.24
C VAL A 129 -9.68 -1.07 -7.57
N GLN A 130 -9.13 -1.79 -6.62
CA GLN A 130 -7.86 -2.49 -6.72
C GLN A 130 -8.01 -3.90 -6.18
N GLY A 131 -7.34 -4.84 -6.84
CA GLY A 131 -7.17 -6.21 -6.37
C GLY A 131 -5.69 -6.54 -6.32
N PHE A 132 -5.26 -7.06 -5.18
CA PHE A 132 -3.88 -7.44 -4.91
C PHE A 132 -3.79 -8.92 -4.60
N LEU A 133 -2.64 -9.50 -4.91
CA LEU A 133 -2.18 -10.77 -4.40
C LEU A 133 -0.93 -10.49 -3.57
N THR A 134 -1.02 -10.77 -2.27
CA THR A 134 0.06 -10.58 -1.33
C THR A 134 0.63 -11.94 -0.93
N GLN A 135 1.95 -12.07 -1.04
CA GLN A 135 2.70 -13.21 -0.59
C GLN A 135 3.68 -12.77 0.50
N LYS A 136 3.52 -13.34 1.68
CA LYS A 136 4.44 -13.20 2.82
C LYS A 136 5.23 -14.49 2.97
N SER A 137 6.52 -14.38 3.22
CA SER A 137 7.41 -15.51 3.49
C SER A 137 8.32 -15.20 4.67
N ILE A 138 8.59 -16.23 5.47
CA ILE A 138 9.49 -16.16 6.62
C ILE A 138 10.61 -17.18 6.47
N ASP A 139 11.85 -16.69 6.37
CA ASP A 139 13.06 -17.49 6.41
C ASP A 139 13.57 -17.59 7.86
N PHE A 140 13.21 -18.70 8.52
CA PHE A 140 13.60 -18.99 9.90
C PHE A 140 15.10 -19.15 10.10
N ASN A 141 15.89 -19.44 9.05
CA ASN A 141 17.35 -19.56 9.17
C ASN A 141 18.02 -18.21 9.46
N LYS A 142 17.34 -17.11 9.11
CA LYS A 142 17.80 -15.73 9.38
C LYS A 142 17.29 -15.19 10.72
N LEU A 143 16.44 -15.95 11.42
CA LEU A 143 15.99 -15.64 12.76
C LEU A 143 16.93 -16.29 13.78
N LYS A 144 17.05 -15.64 14.94
CA LYS A 144 17.82 -16.13 16.07
C LYS A 144 16.88 -16.29 17.25
N PHE A 145 16.85 -17.49 17.84
CA PHE A 145 16.00 -17.83 18.96
C PHE A 145 16.81 -17.91 20.25
N GLU A 146 16.15 -17.70 21.39
CA GLU A 146 16.78 -17.70 22.71
C GLU A 146 17.51 -19.01 23.02
N SER A 147 16.90 -20.14 22.66
CA SER A 147 17.47 -21.49 22.78
C SER A 147 18.80 -21.68 22.06
N GLN A 148 19.11 -20.83 21.07
CA GLN A 148 20.37 -20.89 20.34
C GLN A 148 21.50 -20.20 21.09
N TYR A 149 21.17 -19.31 22.03
CA TYR A 149 22.11 -18.40 22.66
C TYR A 149 22.98 -19.11 23.70
N ASP A 150 24.28 -18.84 23.66
CA ASP A 150 25.23 -19.26 24.67
C ASP A 150 25.60 -18.09 25.60
N PRO A 151 25.22 -18.12 26.89
CA PRO A 151 25.54 -17.06 27.85
C PRO A 151 27.05 -16.84 28.06
N ALA A 152 27.89 -17.85 27.78
CA ALA A 152 29.32 -17.77 28.02
C ALA A 152 30.08 -17.09 26.86
N THR A 153 29.65 -17.30 25.62
CA THR A 153 30.32 -16.79 24.41
C THR A 153 29.55 -15.66 23.73
N GLY A 154 28.27 -15.48 24.05
CA GLY A 154 27.36 -14.55 23.37
C GLY A 154 26.99 -14.97 21.95
N GLY A 155 27.40 -16.17 21.53
CA GLY A 155 27.12 -16.74 20.21
C GLY A 155 25.77 -17.43 20.11
N THR A 156 25.45 -17.93 18.91
CA THR A 156 24.24 -18.76 18.67
C THR A 156 24.59 -20.17 18.17
N PRO A 157 25.42 -20.96 18.89
CA PRO A 157 25.90 -22.27 18.40
C PRO A 157 24.87 -23.39 18.49
N TYR A 158 23.81 -23.23 19.30
CA TYR A 158 22.85 -24.28 19.55
C TYR A 158 21.70 -24.27 18.51
N ALA A 159 21.05 -25.42 18.35
CA ALA A 159 19.85 -25.54 17.52
C ALA A 159 18.68 -24.77 18.14
N SER A 160 17.79 -24.21 17.33
CA SER A 160 16.63 -23.46 17.85
C SER A 160 15.67 -24.34 18.65
N GLY A 161 15.61 -25.65 18.37
CA GLY A 161 14.64 -26.55 19.02
C GLY A 161 13.17 -26.28 18.67
N GLU A 162 12.92 -25.24 17.87
CA GLU A 162 11.60 -24.86 17.35
C GLU A 162 11.21 -25.77 16.17
N ASN A 163 9.93 -26.12 16.09
CA ASN A 163 9.38 -26.84 14.95
C ASN A 163 8.78 -25.83 13.96
N PHE A 164 9.55 -25.50 12.91
CA PHE A 164 9.10 -24.58 11.89
C PHE A 164 8.25 -25.30 10.83
N GLY A 165 6.97 -24.94 10.75
CA GLY A 165 6.12 -25.29 9.62
C GLY A 165 6.34 -24.38 8.41
N ASN A 166 5.58 -24.60 7.34
CA ASN A 166 5.51 -23.62 6.26
C ASN A 166 4.83 -22.35 6.79
N ALA A 167 5.56 -21.23 6.77
CA ALA A 167 5.06 -19.91 7.18
C ALA A 167 4.80 -18.97 5.99
N ASP A 168 4.84 -19.51 4.78
CA ASP A 168 4.43 -18.78 3.60
C ASP A 168 2.92 -18.60 3.60
N LEU A 169 2.48 -17.36 3.46
CA LEU A 169 1.09 -16.97 3.43
C LEU A 169 0.82 -16.18 2.15
N THR A 170 -0.04 -16.72 1.31
CA THR A 170 -0.56 -16.00 0.14
C THR A 170 -2.04 -15.72 0.34
N TYR A 171 -2.44 -14.47 0.18
CA TYR A 171 -3.83 -14.05 0.29
C TYR A 171 -4.18 -12.97 -0.74
N PRO A 172 -5.42 -12.99 -1.26
CA PRO A 172 -5.93 -11.87 -2.03
C PRO A 172 -6.34 -10.73 -1.11
N ASP A 173 -6.19 -9.50 -1.59
CA ASP A 173 -6.61 -8.28 -0.90
C ASP A 173 -7.30 -7.34 -1.89
N PHE A 174 -8.20 -6.49 -1.41
CA PHE A 174 -9.01 -5.62 -2.26
C PHE A 174 -9.16 -4.25 -1.62
N ASN A 175 -9.08 -3.22 -2.46
CA ASN A 175 -9.27 -1.84 -2.02
C ASN A 175 -10.25 -1.13 -2.94
N ALA A 176 -11.05 -0.22 -2.39
CA ALA A 176 -11.93 0.67 -3.12
C ALA A 176 -11.76 2.10 -2.64
N GLY A 177 -11.94 3.05 -3.55
CA GLY A 177 -11.75 4.45 -3.23
C GLY A 177 -12.53 5.40 -4.11
N ILE A 178 -12.73 6.59 -3.58
CA ILE A 178 -13.31 7.74 -4.27
C ILE A 178 -12.38 8.94 -4.11
N MET A 179 -12.29 9.75 -5.15
CA MET A 179 -11.43 10.93 -5.17
C MET A 179 -12.08 12.05 -5.98
N TYR A 180 -12.21 13.22 -5.37
CA TYR A 180 -12.47 14.47 -6.05
C TYR A 180 -11.16 15.23 -6.26
N SER A 181 -10.95 15.72 -7.48
CA SER A 181 -9.82 16.59 -7.82
C SER A 181 -10.26 17.67 -8.79
N GLY A 182 -9.97 18.94 -8.50
CA GLY A 182 -10.23 20.00 -9.47
C GLY A 182 -9.95 21.41 -8.98
N TYR A 183 -10.04 22.34 -9.92
CA TYR A 183 -9.92 23.78 -9.69
C TYR A 183 -11.22 24.33 -9.09
N LEU A 184 -11.16 24.97 -7.93
CA LEU A 184 -12.28 25.70 -7.32
C LEU A 184 -12.31 27.16 -7.79
N SER A 185 -11.14 27.74 -8.06
CA SER A 185 -10.96 29.07 -8.61
C SER A 185 -9.64 29.14 -9.40
N GLU A 186 -9.32 30.30 -9.97
CA GLU A 186 -8.06 30.54 -10.69
C GLU A 186 -6.79 30.30 -9.86
N ARG A 187 -6.91 30.34 -8.53
CA ARG A 187 -5.77 30.23 -7.61
C ARG A 187 -5.93 29.13 -6.58
N ALA A 188 -7.01 28.34 -6.66
CA ALA A 188 -7.34 27.33 -5.66
C ALA A 188 -7.68 25.99 -6.31
N ASN A 189 -6.95 24.97 -5.87
CA ASN A 189 -7.19 23.56 -6.23
C ASN A 189 -7.61 22.80 -4.99
N MET A 190 -8.51 21.83 -5.15
CA MET A 190 -8.96 20.97 -4.08
C MET A 190 -8.83 19.50 -4.47
N TYR A 191 -8.34 18.72 -3.51
CA TYR A 191 -8.20 17.28 -3.57
C TYR A 191 -8.82 16.70 -2.30
N ALA A 192 -9.80 15.82 -2.46
CA ALA A 192 -10.48 15.19 -1.34
C ALA A 192 -10.87 13.76 -1.71
N GLY A 193 -10.49 12.77 -0.90
CA GLY A 193 -10.75 11.38 -1.22
C GLY A 193 -10.76 10.49 0.02
N LEU A 194 -11.34 9.32 -0.17
CA LEU A 194 -11.42 8.24 0.81
C LEU A 194 -11.04 6.94 0.11
N SER A 195 -10.33 6.07 0.81
CA SER A 195 -9.90 4.76 0.33
C SER A 195 -10.00 3.76 1.48
N TYR A 196 -10.37 2.53 1.18
CA TYR A 196 -10.35 1.40 2.11
C TYR A 196 -9.85 0.17 1.37
#